data_AF-A0AAV7HRE3-F1
#
_entry.id   AF-A0AAV7HRE3-F1
#
_cell.length_a   1.000
_cell.length_b   1.000
_cell.length_c   1.000
_cell.angle_alpha   90.00
_cell.angle_beta   90.00
_cell.angle_gamma   90.00
#
_symmetry.space_group_name_H-M   'P 1'
#
loop_
_entity.id
_entity.type
_entity.pdbx_description
1 polymer ?
#
loop_
_entity_poly.entity_id
_entity_poly.type
_entity_poly.pdbx_seq_one_letter_code
_entity_poly.pdbx_strand_id
1 'polypeptide(L)'
;MDPEAFLDLANQVIKLKMFPYFDIAHSVLCALHVREDLGPGAQAFSRKHPISCWLSTMLVVFAGGMLCNGLIGEPILAPLKNTPQVIVATVVWYVIFYTPFDIGYKVAKFLPVKILFSAMKEIYRCKKVYDGVTHAGKLYPNAYLIMILIGTLKGNGAGFTKLFERLIRGVWTPTAMEFMQPSFPTKACLVASIIFVLDKKTDLISAPHALVYFGIVIFFIYFKLSSILLGIHDPFVPFENLICQIFFGGLMDRFTKLFGRGQVKDEKADAKKNN
;
A
#
# COMPACT_ATOMS: atom_id res chain seq x y z
N MET A 1 -11.79 -4.23 -29.52
CA MET A 1 -10.42 -4.75 -29.47
C MET A 1 -10.53 -6.24 -29.75
N ASP A 2 -9.75 -6.78 -30.67
CA ASP A 2 -9.76 -8.21 -31.00
C ASP A 2 -9.42 -9.04 -29.74
N PRO A 3 -10.19 -10.07 -29.37
CA PRO A 3 -9.91 -10.88 -28.18
C PRO A 3 -8.49 -11.44 -28.13
N GLU A 4 -7.91 -11.78 -29.28
CA GLU A 4 -6.51 -12.23 -29.39
C GLU A 4 -5.52 -11.11 -29.03
N ALA A 5 -5.71 -9.91 -29.59
CA ALA A 5 -4.88 -8.75 -29.26
C ALA A 5 -4.94 -8.38 -27.77
N PHE A 6 -6.11 -8.55 -27.13
CA PHE A 6 -6.27 -8.31 -25.70
C PHE A 6 -5.51 -9.34 -24.85
N LEU A 7 -5.55 -10.62 -25.25
CA LEU A 7 -4.81 -11.69 -24.59
C LEU A 7 -3.30 -11.53 -24.77
N ASP A 8 -2.84 -11.13 -25.96
CA ASP A 8 -1.43 -10.84 -26.22
C ASP A 8 -0.91 -9.69 -25.37
N LEU A 9 -1.69 -8.61 -25.25
CA LEU A 9 -1.35 -7.50 -24.37
C LEU A 9 -1.24 -7.97 -22.91
N ALA A 10 -2.20 -8.77 -22.42
CA ALA A 10 -2.16 -9.31 -21.07
C ALA A 10 -0.92 -10.18 -20.82
N ASN A 11 -0.53 -11.00 -21.80
CA ASN A 11 0.68 -11.82 -21.77
C ASN A 11 1.98 -11.00 -21.81
N GLN A 12 1.97 -9.82 -22.43
CA GLN A 12 3.11 -8.91 -22.37
C GLN A 12 3.21 -8.26 -20.99
N VAL A 13 2.09 -7.82 -20.42
CA VAL A 13 2.05 -7.12 -19.12
C VAL A 13 2.59 -7.99 -17.98
N ILE A 14 2.27 -9.28 -17.95
CA ILE A 14 2.78 -10.20 -16.92
C ILE A 14 4.31 -10.43 -17.04
N LYS A 15 4.87 -10.27 -18.24
CA LYS A 15 6.31 -10.45 -18.53
C LYS A 15 7.13 -9.17 -18.42
N LEU A 16 6.50 -8.04 -18.08
CA LEU A 16 7.20 -6.76 -17.92
C LEU A 16 8.32 -6.86 -16.88
N LYS A 17 9.50 -6.40 -17.25
CA LYS A 17 10.62 -6.26 -16.31
C LYS A 17 10.40 -4.98 -15.49
N MET A 18 10.37 -5.14 -14.16
CA MET A 18 10.15 -4.01 -13.24
C MET A 18 11.38 -3.09 -13.16
N PHE A 19 12.58 -3.68 -13.21
CA PHE A 19 13.83 -2.91 -13.20
C PHE A 19 14.17 -2.39 -14.61
N PRO A 20 14.67 -1.15 -14.77
CA PRO A 20 14.84 -0.12 -13.73
C PRO A 20 13.64 0.83 -13.60
N TYR A 21 12.80 0.95 -14.61
CA TYR A 21 11.85 2.07 -14.73
C TYR A 21 10.74 2.05 -13.67
N PHE A 22 10.13 0.88 -13.40
CA PHE A 22 9.10 0.77 -12.36
C PHE A 22 9.69 0.90 -10.96
N ASP A 23 10.93 0.42 -10.76
CA ASP A 23 11.70 0.62 -9.53
C ASP A 23 11.99 2.11 -9.27
N ILE A 24 12.36 2.86 -10.30
CA ILE A 24 12.54 4.32 -10.21
C ILE A 24 11.21 4.99 -9.82
N ALA A 25 10.12 4.71 -10.54
CA ALA A 25 8.82 5.32 -10.26
C ALA A 25 8.33 5.03 -8.83
N HIS A 26 8.45 3.77 -8.38
CA HIS A 26 8.13 3.40 -7.00
C HIS A 26 9.02 4.12 -5.99
N SER A 27 10.33 4.17 -6.24
CA SER A 27 11.29 4.85 -5.34
C SER A 27 11.02 6.35 -5.26
N VAL A 28 10.65 6.99 -6.38
CA VAL A 28 10.34 8.43 -6.42
C VAL A 28 9.12 8.71 -5.56
N LEU A 29 8.05 7.94 -5.73
CA LEU A 29 6.83 8.12 -4.93
C LEU A 29 7.04 7.77 -3.45
N CYS A 30 7.94 6.83 -3.13
CA CYS A 30 8.29 6.54 -1.74
C CYS A 30 9.10 7.67 -1.11
N ALA A 31 10.12 8.19 -1.79
CA ALA A 31 10.90 9.34 -1.31
C ALA A 31 10.04 10.60 -1.18
N LEU A 32 9.12 10.84 -2.13
CA LEU A 32 8.11 11.91 -2.01
C LEU A 32 7.24 11.71 -0.77
N HIS A 33 6.75 10.50 -0.52
CA HIS A 33 5.94 10.21 0.66
C HIS A 33 6.69 10.54 1.96
N VAL A 34 7.93 10.07 2.12
CA VAL A 34 8.77 10.37 3.30
C VAL A 34 8.98 11.87 3.45
N ARG A 35 9.24 12.56 2.34
CA ARG A 35 9.48 14.00 2.35
C ARG A 35 8.23 14.79 2.71
N GLU A 36 7.07 14.42 2.18
CA GLU A 36 5.78 15.04 2.50
C GLU A 36 5.38 14.75 3.95
N ASP A 37 5.68 13.56 4.47
CA ASP A 37 5.41 13.17 5.86
C ASP A 37 6.23 13.97 6.89
N LEU A 38 7.48 14.32 6.54
CA LEU A 38 8.35 15.22 7.30
C LEU A 38 7.86 16.68 7.30
N GLY A 39 6.97 17.05 6.39
CA GLY A 39 6.38 18.39 6.30
C GLY A 39 7.41 19.51 6.04
N PRO A 40 7.15 20.74 6.53
CA PRO A 40 8.03 21.90 6.30
C PRO A 40 9.47 21.71 6.79
N GLY A 41 9.68 20.85 7.79
CA GLY A 41 11.00 20.55 8.37
C GLY A 41 11.84 19.55 7.57
N ALA A 42 11.34 19.01 6.45
CA ALA A 42 11.99 17.91 5.73
C ALA A 42 13.44 18.22 5.31
N GLN A 43 13.68 19.42 4.78
CA GLN A 43 15.02 19.84 4.36
C GLN A 43 15.98 19.97 5.56
N ALA A 44 15.55 20.64 6.62
CA ALA A 44 16.35 20.79 7.84
C ALA A 44 16.67 19.42 8.47
N PHE A 45 15.69 18.53 8.56
CA PHE A 45 15.87 17.17 9.07
C PHE A 45 16.86 16.38 8.22
N SER A 46 16.68 16.36 6.88
CA SER A 46 17.55 15.59 5.99
C SER A 46 19.03 16.02 6.07
N ARG A 47 19.29 17.33 6.23
CA ARG A 47 20.65 17.87 6.36
C ARG A 47 21.26 17.59 7.74
N LYS A 48 20.45 17.61 8.80
CA LYS A 48 20.91 17.33 10.17
C LYS A 48 21.10 15.83 10.42
N HIS A 49 20.26 14.99 9.80
CA HIS A 49 20.20 13.54 10.01
C HIS A 49 20.10 12.77 8.67
N PRO A 50 21.11 12.87 7.78
CA PRO A 50 21.03 12.29 6.43
C PRO A 50 20.88 10.76 6.44
N ILE A 51 21.55 10.07 7.36
CA ILE A 51 21.47 8.60 7.47
C ILE A 51 20.08 8.16 7.95
N SER A 52 19.48 8.86 8.91
CA SER A 52 18.11 8.57 9.36
C SER A 52 17.09 8.80 8.24
N CYS A 53 17.27 9.87 7.46
CA CYS A 53 16.44 10.17 6.29
C CYS A 53 16.58 9.10 5.19
N TRP A 54 17.80 8.68 4.88
CA TRP A 54 18.06 7.61 3.94
C TRP A 54 17.45 6.29 4.41
N LEU A 55 17.68 5.90 5.66
CA LEU A 55 17.15 4.66 6.25
C LEU A 55 15.62 4.66 6.24
N SER A 56 14.98 5.77 6.61
CA SER A 56 13.53 5.93 6.53
C SER A 56 13.03 5.69 5.09
N THR A 57 13.73 6.24 4.10
CA THR A 57 13.37 6.06 2.69
C THR A 57 13.54 4.62 2.24
N MET A 58 14.64 3.96 2.60
CA MET A 58 14.85 2.53 2.29
C MET A 58 13.77 1.65 2.93
N LEU A 59 13.39 1.94 4.18
CA LEU A 59 12.32 1.22 4.85
C LEU A 59 11.00 1.35 4.09
N VAL A 60 10.62 2.54 3.61
CA VAL A 60 9.40 2.69 2.80
C VAL A 60 9.50 1.98 1.44
N VAL A 61 10.66 2.05 0.77
CA VAL A 61 10.87 1.43 -0.54
C VAL A 61 10.77 -0.10 -0.46
N PHE A 62 11.41 -0.70 0.53
CA PHE A 62 11.53 -2.15 0.71
C PHE A 62 10.55 -2.74 1.75
N ALA A 63 9.67 -1.92 2.33
CA ALA A 63 8.76 -2.29 3.42
C ALA A 63 8.04 -3.63 3.21
N GLY A 64 7.42 -3.82 2.05
CA GLY A 64 6.66 -5.05 1.75
C GLY A 64 7.52 -6.30 1.76
N GLY A 65 8.78 -6.21 1.31
CA GLY A 65 9.71 -7.34 1.36
C GLY A 65 10.19 -7.61 2.79
N MET A 66 10.62 -6.57 3.50
CA MET A 66 11.16 -6.70 4.86
C MET A 66 10.11 -7.22 5.84
N LEU A 67 8.88 -6.70 5.75
CA LEU A 67 7.75 -7.11 6.58
C LEU A 67 7.36 -8.57 6.33
N CYS A 68 7.17 -8.96 5.05
CA CYS A 68 6.80 -10.34 4.73
C CYS A 68 7.89 -11.34 5.09
N ASN A 69 9.17 -10.99 4.90
CA ASN A 69 10.29 -11.84 5.29
C ASN A 69 10.30 -12.09 6.80
N GLY A 70 10.09 -11.04 7.61
CA GLY A 70 9.97 -11.19 9.06
C GLY A 70 8.85 -12.13 9.49
N LEU A 71 7.69 -12.09 8.81
CA LEU A 71 6.54 -12.94 9.14
C LEU A 71 6.72 -14.41 8.74
N ILE A 72 7.51 -14.68 7.69
CA ILE A 72 7.75 -16.04 7.18
C ILE A 72 9.02 -16.65 7.79
N GLY A 73 9.77 -15.88 8.60
CA GLY A 73 11.04 -16.34 9.20
C GLY A 73 12.23 -16.30 8.25
N GLU A 74 12.13 -15.54 7.15
CA GLU A 74 13.25 -15.25 6.27
C GLU A 74 14.06 -14.04 6.77
N PRO A 75 15.32 -13.86 6.35
CA PRO A 75 16.10 -12.70 6.73
C PRO A 75 15.41 -11.39 6.33
N ILE A 76 15.07 -10.56 7.32
CA ILE A 76 14.34 -9.28 7.15
C ILE A 76 15.08 -8.35 6.18
N LEU A 77 16.41 -8.39 6.20
CA LEU A 77 17.26 -7.54 5.35
C LEU A 77 17.51 -8.11 3.95
N ALA A 78 16.95 -9.28 3.59
CA ALA A 78 17.17 -9.88 2.28
C ALA A 78 16.83 -8.97 1.08
N PRO A 79 15.81 -8.08 1.13
CA PRO A 79 15.56 -7.12 0.04
C PRO A 79 16.75 -6.21 -0.26
N LEU A 80 17.61 -5.92 0.73
CA LEU A 80 18.80 -5.08 0.55
C LEU A 80 19.96 -5.79 -0.16
N LYS A 81 19.87 -7.11 -0.36
CA LYS A 81 20.86 -7.88 -1.13
C LYS A 81 20.90 -7.44 -2.60
N ASN A 82 19.81 -6.89 -3.13
CA ASN A 82 19.73 -6.43 -4.51
C ASN A 82 20.42 -5.05 -4.67
N THR A 83 21.74 -5.06 -4.83
CA THR A 83 22.57 -3.85 -4.94
C THR A 83 22.07 -2.87 -6.02
N PRO A 84 21.72 -3.31 -7.25
CA PRO A 84 21.14 -2.40 -8.24
C PRO A 84 19.90 -1.64 -7.76
N GLN A 85 18.96 -2.31 -7.09
CA GLN A 85 17.75 -1.66 -6.57
C GLN A 85 18.05 -0.70 -5.43
N VAL A 86 18.98 -1.05 -4.53
CA VAL A 86 19.42 -0.18 -3.44
C VAL A 86 20.10 1.07 -3.98
N ILE A 87 20.93 0.94 -5.03
CA ILE A 87 21.56 2.08 -5.70
C ILE A 87 20.49 2.99 -6.32
N VAL A 88 19.54 2.43 -7.07
CA VAL A 88 18.43 3.21 -7.67
C VAL A 88 17.66 3.97 -6.58
N ALA A 89 17.26 3.29 -5.51
CA ALA A 89 16.53 3.92 -4.41
C ALA A 89 17.36 5.03 -3.73
N THR A 90 18.67 4.83 -3.57
CA THR A 90 19.58 5.81 -2.96
C THR A 90 19.78 7.02 -3.87
N VAL A 91 19.97 6.82 -5.17
CA VAL A 91 20.07 7.91 -6.14
C VAL A 91 18.77 8.72 -6.18
N VAL A 92 17.63 8.04 -6.21
CA VAL A 92 16.32 8.71 -6.19
C VAL A 92 16.11 9.48 -4.89
N TRP A 93 16.44 8.92 -3.73
CA TRP A 93 16.44 9.63 -2.45
C TRP A 93 17.29 10.90 -2.54
N TYR A 94 18.52 10.79 -3.07
CA TYR A 94 19.41 11.92 -3.18
C TYR A 94 18.82 13.02 -4.10
N VAL A 95 18.29 12.61 -5.26
CA VAL A 95 17.64 13.51 -6.22
C VAL A 95 16.46 14.25 -5.58
N ILE A 96 15.62 13.54 -4.83
CA ILE A 96 14.44 14.13 -4.20
C ILE A 96 14.81 15.06 -3.06
N PHE A 97 15.84 14.79 -2.25
CA PHE A 97 16.16 15.61 -1.08
C PHE A 97 17.20 16.72 -1.33
N TYR A 98 18.17 16.52 -2.22
CA TYR A 98 19.37 17.39 -2.29
C TYR A 98 19.63 18.03 -3.65
N THR A 99 18.74 17.87 -4.65
CA THR A 99 18.93 18.58 -5.93
C THR A 99 18.90 20.10 -5.74
N PRO A 100 19.77 20.84 -6.46
CA PRO A 100 19.79 22.29 -6.39
C PRO A 100 18.44 22.86 -6.83
N PHE A 101 18.03 23.97 -6.20
CA PHE A 101 16.74 24.64 -6.42
C PHE A 101 15.49 23.76 -6.22
N ASP A 102 15.66 22.61 -5.58
CA ASP A 102 14.61 21.64 -5.27
C ASP A 102 13.91 21.06 -6.52
N ILE A 103 14.66 20.97 -7.64
CA ILE A 103 14.14 20.57 -8.95
C ILE A 103 13.56 19.16 -8.90
N GLY A 104 14.26 18.20 -8.28
CA GLY A 104 13.82 16.81 -8.23
C GLY A 104 12.45 16.66 -7.55
N TYR A 105 12.25 17.32 -6.42
CA TYR A 105 10.96 17.33 -5.72
C TYR A 105 9.87 18.04 -6.52
N LYS A 106 10.16 19.20 -7.10
CA LYS A 106 9.18 19.96 -7.91
C LYS A 106 8.73 19.17 -9.14
N VAL A 107 9.65 18.55 -9.85
CA VAL A 107 9.35 17.71 -11.03
C VAL A 107 8.55 16.48 -10.62
N ALA A 108 8.94 15.78 -9.55
CA ALA A 108 8.21 14.60 -9.10
C ALA A 108 6.80 14.94 -8.56
N LYS A 109 6.60 16.15 -8.04
CA LYS A 109 5.29 16.66 -7.60
C LYS A 109 4.42 17.18 -8.74
N PHE A 110 5.03 17.53 -9.88
CA PHE A 110 4.29 18.03 -11.05
C PHE A 110 3.27 16.98 -11.50
N LEU A 111 2.01 17.40 -11.66
CA LEU A 111 0.87 16.49 -11.78
C LEU A 111 1.02 15.45 -12.91
N PRO A 112 1.42 15.81 -14.15
CA PRO A 112 1.64 14.82 -15.22
C PRO A 112 2.67 13.74 -14.86
N VAL A 113 3.77 14.14 -14.23
CA VAL A 113 4.83 13.21 -13.79
C VAL A 113 4.32 12.33 -12.65
N LYS A 114 3.61 12.92 -11.68
CA LYS A 114 3.00 12.21 -10.56
C LYS A 114 1.97 11.17 -11.03
N ILE A 115 1.17 11.48 -12.05
CA ILE A 115 0.21 10.56 -12.68
C ILE A 115 0.94 9.38 -13.31
N LEU A 116 1.96 9.65 -14.13
CA LEU A 116 2.75 8.60 -14.80
C LEU A 116 3.40 7.66 -13.77
N PHE A 117 4.12 8.21 -12.79
CA PHE A 117 4.75 7.40 -11.76
C PHE A 117 3.75 6.66 -10.87
N SER A 118 2.56 7.23 -10.64
CA SER A 118 1.51 6.55 -9.88
C SER A 118 0.99 5.34 -10.65
N ALA A 119 0.71 5.46 -11.94
CA ALA A 119 0.29 4.33 -12.76
C ALA A 119 1.37 3.21 -12.80
N MET A 120 2.64 3.59 -12.99
CA MET A 120 3.76 2.63 -12.93
C MET A 120 3.87 1.95 -11.56
N LYS A 121 3.72 2.70 -10.47
CA LYS A 121 3.76 2.14 -9.11
C LYS A 121 2.63 1.15 -8.87
N GLU A 122 1.44 1.37 -9.42
CA GLU A 122 0.32 0.42 -9.28
C GLU A 122 0.56 -0.89 -10.06
N ILE A 123 1.18 -0.83 -11.25
CA ILE A 123 1.63 -2.02 -11.97
C ILE A 123 2.62 -2.82 -11.11
N TYR A 124 3.58 -2.12 -10.50
CA TYR A 124 4.57 -2.75 -9.63
C TYR A 124 3.96 -3.30 -8.33
N ARG A 125 2.97 -2.61 -7.75
CA ARG A 125 2.21 -3.11 -6.60
C ARG A 125 1.50 -4.41 -6.94
N CYS A 126 0.82 -4.50 -8.08
CA CYS A 126 0.17 -5.73 -8.53
C CYS A 126 1.18 -6.88 -8.63
N LYS A 127 2.34 -6.62 -9.23
CA LYS A 127 3.44 -7.60 -9.29
C LYS A 127 3.89 -8.06 -7.90
N LYS A 128 4.07 -7.13 -6.95
CA LYS A 128 4.44 -7.44 -5.56
C LYS A 128 3.41 -8.32 -4.86
N VAL A 129 2.12 -8.04 -5.03
CA VAL A 129 1.04 -8.88 -4.48
C VAL A 129 1.10 -10.28 -5.08
N TYR A 130 1.14 -10.38 -6.41
CA TYR A 130 1.22 -11.66 -7.12
C TYR A 130 2.44 -12.49 -6.69
N ASP A 131 3.62 -11.88 -6.64
CA ASP A 131 4.85 -12.55 -6.20
C ASP A 131 4.79 -12.94 -4.72
N GLY A 132 4.08 -12.17 -3.89
CA GLY A 132 3.83 -12.49 -2.47
C GLY A 132 2.96 -13.74 -2.30
N VAL A 133 1.80 -13.76 -2.97
CA VAL A 133 0.90 -14.92 -3.00
C VAL A 133 1.62 -16.15 -3.55
N THR A 134 2.38 -15.98 -4.63
CA THR A 134 3.15 -17.06 -5.26
C THR A 134 4.21 -17.63 -4.33
N HIS A 135 4.96 -16.76 -3.65
CA HIS A 135 6.01 -17.16 -2.73
C HIS A 135 5.44 -17.88 -1.51
N ALA A 136 4.44 -17.30 -0.86
CA ALA A 136 3.74 -17.93 0.26
C ALA A 136 3.09 -19.27 -0.15
N GLY A 137 2.55 -19.36 -1.36
CA GLY A 137 1.94 -20.58 -1.88
C GLY A 137 2.93 -21.71 -2.18
N LYS A 138 4.21 -21.40 -2.36
CA LYS A 138 5.28 -22.41 -2.46
C LYS A 138 5.67 -22.94 -1.08
N LEU A 139 5.71 -22.07 -0.07
CA LEU A 139 6.11 -22.43 1.30
C LEU A 139 4.97 -23.11 2.08
N TYR A 140 3.73 -22.65 1.89
CA TYR A 140 2.55 -23.16 2.57
C TYR A 140 1.44 -23.50 1.57
N PRO A 141 1.53 -24.60 0.80
CA PRO A 141 0.63 -24.89 -0.32
C PRO A 141 -0.87 -24.95 0.00
N ASN A 142 -1.23 -25.28 1.24
CA ASN A 142 -2.61 -25.46 1.68
C ASN A 142 -3.12 -24.32 2.59
N ALA A 143 -2.25 -23.39 2.98
CA ALA A 143 -2.61 -22.32 3.92
C ALA A 143 -3.05 -21.05 3.17
N TYR A 144 -4.29 -21.05 2.65
CA TYR A 144 -4.82 -19.94 1.85
C TYR A 144 -4.80 -18.61 2.60
N LEU A 145 -5.09 -18.61 3.90
CA LEU A 145 -5.06 -17.40 4.73
C LEU A 145 -3.66 -16.77 4.76
N ILE A 146 -2.60 -17.59 4.90
CA ILE A 146 -1.21 -17.09 4.91
C ILE A 146 -0.88 -16.48 3.54
N MET A 147 -1.29 -17.12 2.44
CA MET A 147 -1.07 -16.57 1.10
C MET A 147 -1.74 -15.20 0.91
N ILE A 148 -3.00 -15.07 1.36
CA ILE A 148 -3.76 -13.81 1.28
C ILE A 148 -3.08 -12.71 2.11
N LEU A 149 -2.68 -13.03 3.34
CA LEU A 149 -2.02 -12.07 4.24
C LEU A 149 -0.68 -11.60 3.67
N ILE A 150 0.18 -12.52 3.24
CA ILE A 150 1.49 -12.17 2.66
C ILE A 150 1.35 -11.38 1.36
N GLY A 151 0.40 -11.73 0.49
CA GLY A 151 0.07 -10.94 -0.71
C GLY A 151 -0.30 -9.51 -0.37
N THR A 152 -1.21 -9.34 0.59
CA THR A 152 -1.73 -8.03 1.03
C THR A 152 -0.61 -7.16 1.61
N LEU A 153 0.20 -7.73 2.50
CA LEU A 153 1.31 -7.05 3.15
C LEU A 153 2.43 -6.69 2.17
N LYS A 154 2.69 -7.52 1.16
CA LYS A 154 3.70 -7.22 0.13
C LYS A 154 3.25 -6.07 -0.79
N GLY A 155 1.94 -5.94 -1.03
CA GLY A 155 1.34 -4.86 -1.82
C GLY A 155 1.31 -3.49 -1.14
N ASN A 156 1.10 -3.44 0.18
CA ASN A 156 1.06 -2.18 0.95
C ASN A 156 1.91 -2.17 2.22
N GLY A 157 3.08 -2.81 2.22
CA GLY A 157 3.92 -2.93 3.42
C GLY A 157 4.32 -1.58 4.04
N ALA A 158 4.47 -0.53 3.24
CA ALA A 158 4.81 0.81 3.72
C ALA A 158 3.74 1.39 4.67
N GLY A 159 2.46 1.07 4.47
CA GLY A 159 1.40 1.48 5.39
C GLY A 159 1.55 0.80 6.75
N PHE A 160 1.82 -0.51 6.73
CA PHE A 160 2.02 -1.30 7.96
C PHE A 160 3.30 -0.95 8.72
N THR A 161 4.37 -0.57 8.03
CA THR A 161 5.64 -0.15 8.66
C THR A 161 5.72 1.34 8.97
N LYS A 162 4.68 2.13 8.66
CA LYS A 162 4.66 3.59 8.81
C LYS A 162 4.98 4.06 10.22
N LEU A 163 4.47 3.35 11.23
CA LEU A 163 4.72 3.68 12.63
C LEU A 163 6.20 3.54 13.00
N PHE A 164 6.82 2.42 12.60
CA PHE A 164 8.25 2.17 12.80
C PHE A 164 9.12 3.18 12.06
N GLU A 165 8.70 3.54 10.84
CA GLU A 165 9.40 4.51 10.01
C GLU A 165 9.33 5.93 10.58
N ARG A 166 8.18 6.37 11.11
CA ARG A 166 8.05 7.64 11.85
C ARG A 166 8.84 7.64 13.16
N LEU A 167 8.88 6.52 13.88
CA LEU A 167 9.69 6.37 15.10
C LEU A 167 11.19 6.61 14.85
N ILE A 168 11.73 6.13 13.74
CA ILE A 168 13.14 6.35 13.35
C ILE A 168 13.46 7.84 13.14
N ARG A 169 12.44 8.64 12.79
CA ARG A 169 12.55 10.10 12.69
C ARG A 169 12.25 10.84 14.00
N GLY A 170 11.95 10.12 15.08
CA GLY A 170 11.57 10.70 16.37
C GLY A 170 10.14 11.22 16.43
N VAL A 171 9.26 10.77 15.53
CA VAL A 171 7.84 11.16 15.49
C VAL A 171 6.97 9.98 15.91
N TRP A 172 6.07 10.20 16.87
CA TRP A 172 5.10 9.20 17.32
C TRP A 172 3.69 9.60 16.92
N THR A 173 3.00 8.71 16.19
CA THR A 173 1.62 8.92 15.73
C THR A 173 0.86 7.59 15.81
N PRO A 174 0.35 7.22 17.00
CA PRO A 174 -0.25 5.90 17.23
C PRO A 174 -1.53 5.69 16.43
N THR A 175 -2.22 6.77 16.06
CA THR A 175 -3.46 6.72 15.26
C THR A 175 -3.22 6.43 13.78
N ALA A 176 -1.97 6.43 13.30
CA ALA A 176 -1.63 6.19 11.90
C ALA A 176 -1.42 4.70 11.56
N MET A 177 -1.95 3.80 12.39
CA MET A 177 -1.81 2.35 12.20
C MET A 177 -2.76 1.82 11.13
N GLU A 178 -2.19 1.20 10.10
CA GLU A 178 -2.93 0.61 8.98
C GLU A 178 -3.89 -0.52 9.41
N PHE A 179 -3.59 -1.22 10.50
CA PHE A 179 -4.48 -2.24 11.08
C PHE A 179 -5.77 -1.66 11.67
N MET A 180 -5.70 -0.43 12.20
CA MET A 180 -6.84 0.20 12.86
C MET A 180 -7.83 0.78 11.84
N GLN A 181 -7.31 1.40 10.78
CA GLN A 181 -8.11 1.96 9.69
C GLN A 181 -7.44 1.64 8.36
N PRO A 182 -7.79 0.49 7.73
CA PRO A 182 -7.21 0.09 6.45
C PRO A 182 -7.48 1.12 5.37
N SER A 183 -6.43 1.57 4.70
CA SER A 183 -6.56 2.47 3.54
C SER A 183 -7.04 1.73 2.30
N PHE A 184 -7.55 2.47 1.31
CA PHE A 184 -7.95 1.92 0.02
C PHE A 184 -6.88 0.99 -0.61
N PRO A 185 -5.58 1.36 -0.66
CA PRO A 185 -4.53 0.47 -1.13
C PRO A 185 -4.48 -0.89 -0.43
N THR A 186 -4.69 -0.92 0.89
CA THR A 186 -4.69 -2.17 1.67
C THR A 186 -5.89 -3.03 1.30
N LYS A 187 -7.09 -2.42 1.23
CA LYS A 187 -8.33 -3.11 0.83
C LYS A 187 -8.22 -3.68 -0.60
N ALA A 188 -7.70 -2.88 -1.53
CA ALA A 188 -7.48 -3.30 -2.90
C ALA A 188 -6.45 -4.45 -2.99
N CYS A 189 -5.35 -4.40 -2.23
CA CYS A 189 -4.38 -5.50 -2.16
C CYS A 189 -4.97 -6.77 -1.53
N LEU A 190 -5.86 -6.63 -0.55
CA LEU A 190 -6.56 -7.77 0.06
C LEU A 190 -7.44 -8.49 -0.96
N VAL A 191 -8.29 -7.73 -1.68
CA VAL A 191 -9.14 -8.29 -2.74
C VAL A 191 -8.29 -8.93 -3.84
N ALA A 192 -7.24 -8.24 -4.30
CA ALA A 192 -6.34 -8.79 -5.31
C ALA A 192 -5.66 -10.09 -4.84
N SER A 193 -5.26 -10.17 -3.56
CA SER A 193 -4.64 -11.37 -3.00
C SER A 193 -5.62 -12.54 -2.95
N ILE A 194 -6.89 -12.29 -2.60
CA ILE A 194 -7.96 -13.30 -2.63
C ILE A 194 -8.14 -13.82 -4.06
N ILE A 195 -8.26 -12.92 -5.04
CA ILE A 195 -8.42 -13.31 -6.46
C ILE A 195 -7.22 -14.13 -6.94
N PHE A 196 -5.99 -13.73 -6.63
CA PHE A 196 -4.79 -14.49 -7.02
C PHE A 196 -4.69 -15.86 -6.36
N VAL A 197 -5.17 -16.01 -5.12
CA VAL A 197 -5.23 -17.32 -4.46
C VAL A 197 -6.28 -18.21 -5.12
N LEU A 198 -7.47 -17.67 -5.40
CA LEU A 198 -8.53 -18.40 -6.12
C LEU A 198 -8.05 -18.82 -7.51
N ASP A 199 -7.49 -17.91 -8.29
CA ASP A 199 -6.92 -18.16 -9.62
C ASP A 199 -5.84 -19.26 -9.61
N LYS A 200 -5.05 -19.37 -8.53
CA LYS A 200 -3.97 -20.37 -8.44
C LYS A 200 -4.35 -21.72 -7.85
N LYS A 201 -5.37 -21.77 -7.00
CA LYS A 201 -5.68 -22.94 -6.17
C LYS A 201 -7.03 -23.56 -6.50
N THR A 202 -7.86 -22.86 -7.27
CA THR A 202 -9.19 -23.32 -7.62
C THR A 202 -9.46 -23.09 -9.10
N ASP A 203 -10.15 -24.02 -9.75
CA ASP A 203 -10.62 -23.86 -11.13
C ASP A 203 -11.91 -23.00 -11.22
N LEU A 204 -12.25 -22.29 -10.14
CA LEU A 204 -13.43 -21.41 -10.09
C LEU A 204 -13.32 -20.25 -11.08
N ILE A 205 -12.10 -19.83 -11.42
CA ILE A 205 -11.84 -18.82 -12.43
C ILE A 205 -11.39 -19.53 -13.70
N SER A 206 -12.31 -19.73 -14.65
CA SER A 206 -12.00 -20.37 -15.95
C SER A 206 -11.28 -19.44 -16.94
N ALA A 207 -10.82 -18.27 -16.50
CA ALA A 207 -10.12 -17.29 -17.33
C ALA A 207 -8.59 -17.51 -17.31
N PRO A 208 -7.86 -17.17 -18.38
CA PRO A 208 -6.39 -17.26 -18.38
C PRO A 208 -5.76 -16.39 -17.29
N HIS A 209 -4.77 -16.91 -16.56
CA HIS A 209 -4.07 -16.19 -15.48
C HIS A 209 -3.54 -14.81 -15.90
N ALA A 210 -3.08 -14.68 -17.15
CA ALA A 210 -2.61 -13.40 -17.69
C ALA A 210 -3.73 -12.35 -17.74
N LEU A 211 -4.95 -12.77 -18.09
CA LEU A 211 -6.12 -11.90 -18.18
C LEU A 211 -6.57 -11.46 -16.78
N VAL A 212 -6.59 -12.38 -15.81
CA VAL A 212 -6.90 -12.07 -14.40
C VAL A 212 -5.90 -11.05 -13.85
N TYR A 213 -4.60 -11.29 -14.03
CA TYR A 213 -3.54 -10.37 -13.63
C TYR A 213 -3.71 -8.99 -14.29
N PHE A 214 -3.95 -8.96 -15.60
CA PHE A 214 -4.14 -7.72 -16.34
C PHE A 214 -5.37 -6.93 -15.88
N GLY A 215 -6.48 -7.61 -15.60
CA GLY A 215 -7.69 -7.01 -15.04
C GLY A 215 -7.43 -6.32 -13.69
N ILE A 216 -6.67 -6.97 -12.80
CA ILE A 216 -6.28 -6.40 -11.50
C ILE A 216 -5.35 -5.18 -11.69
N VAL A 217 -4.42 -5.23 -12.65
CA VAL A 217 -3.56 -4.08 -12.99
C VAL A 217 -4.40 -2.89 -13.43
N ILE A 218 -5.35 -3.09 -14.35
CA ILE A 218 -6.27 -2.03 -14.80
C ILE A 218 -7.05 -1.46 -13.63
N PHE A 219 -7.58 -2.33 -12.75
CA PHE A 219 -8.31 -1.92 -11.56
C PHE A 219 -7.46 -1.02 -10.64
N PHE A 220 -6.21 -1.41 -10.32
CA PHE A 220 -5.34 -0.57 -9.50
C PHE A 220 -5.02 0.78 -10.14
N ILE A 221 -4.68 0.80 -11.44
CA ILE A 221 -4.40 2.05 -12.16
C ILE A 221 -5.65 2.93 -12.16
N TYR A 222 -6.81 2.38 -12.51
CA TYR A 222 -8.08 3.11 -12.58
C TYR A 222 -8.38 3.82 -11.26
N PHE A 223 -8.42 3.10 -10.14
CA PHE A 223 -8.74 3.73 -8.87
C PHE A 223 -7.66 4.69 -8.38
N LYS A 224 -6.38 4.41 -8.66
CA LYS A 224 -5.30 5.34 -8.32
C LYS A 224 -5.42 6.66 -9.07
N LEU A 225 -5.72 6.61 -10.37
CA LEU A 225 -5.93 7.80 -11.18
C LEU A 225 -7.20 8.54 -10.79
N SER A 226 -8.30 7.83 -10.56
CA SER A 226 -9.55 8.40 -10.05
C SER A 226 -9.35 9.10 -8.70
N SER A 227 -8.55 8.52 -7.80
CA SER A 227 -8.22 9.15 -6.51
C SER A 227 -7.41 10.45 -6.67
N ILE A 228 -6.46 10.48 -7.62
CA ILE A 228 -5.63 11.68 -7.87
C ILE A 228 -6.42 12.77 -8.60
N LEU A 229 -7.21 12.41 -9.61
CA LEU A 229 -7.88 13.36 -10.51
C LEU A 229 -9.25 13.82 -10.00
N LEU A 230 -10.02 12.91 -9.39
CA LEU A 230 -11.40 13.15 -8.97
C LEU A 230 -11.54 13.28 -7.45
N GLY A 231 -10.46 13.04 -6.68
CA GLY A 231 -10.49 13.11 -5.22
C GLY A 231 -11.33 12.00 -4.56
N ILE A 232 -11.64 10.92 -5.28
CA ILE A 232 -12.41 9.79 -4.72
C ILE A 232 -11.47 9.03 -3.76
N HIS A 233 -11.76 9.11 -2.46
CA HIS A 233 -10.85 8.62 -1.43
C HIS A 233 -10.93 7.10 -1.17
N ASP A 234 -12.14 6.52 -1.14
CA ASP A 234 -12.30 5.06 -0.95
C ASP A 234 -13.69 4.55 -1.43
N PRO A 235 -13.78 3.77 -2.53
CA PRO A 235 -15.02 3.20 -3.03
C PRO A 235 -15.57 2.05 -2.16
N PHE A 236 -14.77 1.49 -1.23
CA PHE A 236 -15.19 0.35 -0.40
C PHE A 236 -16.00 0.74 0.84
N VAL A 237 -16.00 2.02 1.22
CA VAL A 237 -16.68 2.51 2.43
C VAL A 237 -18.16 2.14 2.51
N PRO A 238 -18.97 2.24 1.44
CA PRO A 238 -20.38 1.82 1.49
C PRO A 238 -20.55 0.33 1.79
N PHE A 239 -19.70 -0.52 1.22
CA PHE A 239 -19.73 -1.97 1.44
C PHE A 239 -19.29 -2.34 2.86
N GLU A 240 -18.23 -1.70 3.36
CA GLU A 240 -17.77 -1.87 4.73
C GLU A 240 -18.86 -1.47 5.72
N ASN A 241 -19.50 -0.32 5.52
CA ASN A 241 -20.59 0.13 6.37
C ASN A 241 -21.78 -0.84 6.35
N LEU A 242 -22.09 -1.43 5.20
CA LEU A 242 -23.15 -2.43 5.09
C LEU A 242 -22.80 -3.71 5.85
N ILE A 243 -21.58 -4.23 5.68
CA ILE A 243 -21.10 -5.43 6.39
C ILE A 243 -21.07 -5.18 7.90
N CYS A 244 -20.56 -4.02 8.34
CA CYS A 244 -20.56 -3.61 9.75
C CYS A 244 -21.97 -3.51 10.32
N GLN A 245 -22.93 -3.01 9.54
CA GLN A 245 -24.33 -2.97 9.94
C GLN A 245 -24.91 -4.37 10.09
N ILE A 246 -24.66 -5.27 9.14
CA ILE A 246 -25.27 -6.61 9.11
C ILE A 246 -24.63 -7.56 10.13
N PHE A 247 -23.31 -7.66 10.15
CA PHE A 247 -22.60 -8.71 10.88
C PHE A 247 -22.01 -8.25 12.22
N PHE A 248 -21.69 -6.97 12.37
CA PHE A 248 -21.01 -6.43 13.55
C PHE A 248 -21.90 -5.54 14.42
N GLY A 249 -23.21 -5.79 14.39
CA GLY A 249 -24.16 -5.21 15.33
C GLY A 249 -24.70 -3.82 15.00
N GLY A 250 -24.28 -3.18 13.89
CA GLY A 250 -24.76 -1.84 13.56
C GLY A 250 -26.27 -1.74 13.28
N LEU A 251 -26.91 -2.82 12.80
CA LEU A 251 -28.36 -2.94 12.70
C LEU A 251 -29.01 -3.12 14.08
N MET A 252 -28.45 -3.99 14.93
CA MET A 252 -28.96 -4.22 16.28
C MET A 252 -28.85 -2.97 17.16
N ASP A 253 -27.78 -2.19 17.05
CA ASP A 253 -27.63 -0.91 17.76
C ASP A 253 -28.63 0.15 17.29
N ARG A 254 -28.95 0.17 15.99
CA ARG A 254 -29.98 1.05 15.44
C ARG A 254 -31.37 0.61 15.87
N PHE A 255 -31.65 -0.68 15.89
CA PHE A 255 -32.90 -1.23 16.41
C PHE A 255 -33.05 -0.97 17.92
N THR A 256 -32.01 -1.17 18.72
CA THR A 256 -32.00 -0.83 20.15
C THR A 256 -32.21 0.67 20.38
N LYS A 257 -31.68 1.55 19.52
CA LYS A 257 -31.96 3.00 19.59
C LYS A 257 -33.38 3.37 19.14
N LEU A 258 -33.97 2.64 18.18
CA LEU A 258 -35.31 2.91 17.67
C LEU A 258 -36.41 2.36 18.59
N PHE A 259 -36.19 1.19 19.18
CA PHE A 259 -37.10 0.52 20.12
C PHE A 259 -36.81 0.88 21.59
N GLY A 260 -35.60 1.33 21.92
CA GLY A 260 -35.17 1.68 23.28
C GLY A 260 -35.36 3.14 23.68
N ARG A 261 -36.42 3.81 23.20
CA ARG A 261 -36.89 5.06 23.84
C ARG A 261 -37.57 4.70 25.17
N GLY A 262 -36.72 4.40 26.15
CA GLY A 262 -37.10 4.06 27.51
C GLY A 262 -35.86 3.74 28.33
N GLN A 263 -35.25 4.79 28.88
CA GLN A 263 -34.14 4.78 29.85
C GLN A 263 -32.74 4.46 29.31
N VAL A 264 -31.92 5.49 29.12
CA VAL A 264 -30.76 5.76 30.00
C VAL A 264 -30.60 7.27 30.09
N LYS A 265 -30.67 7.80 31.32
CA LYS A 265 -30.30 9.18 31.65
C LYS A 265 -28.80 9.34 31.40
N ASP A 266 -28.44 10.38 30.65
CA ASP A 266 -27.07 10.88 30.57
C ASP A 266 -26.52 11.18 31.98
N GLU A 267 -25.59 10.36 32.46
CA GLU A 267 -24.63 10.79 33.49
C GLU A 267 -23.57 11.66 32.81
N LYS A 268 -23.94 12.91 32.55
CA LYS A 268 -23.00 14.03 32.42
C LYS A 268 -22.98 14.78 33.74
N ALA A 269 -22.27 14.26 34.73
CA ALA A 269 -21.80 15.02 35.88
C ALA A 269 -20.60 14.28 36.48
N ASP A 270 -19.40 14.73 36.12
CA ASP A 270 -18.21 14.83 37.00
C ASP A 270 -16.91 14.59 36.24
N ALA A 271 -16.45 15.65 35.57
CA ALA A 271 -15.02 15.96 35.44
C ALA A 271 -14.86 17.41 34.94
N LYS A 272 -15.44 18.36 35.68
CA LYS A 272 -15.04 19.77 35.65
C LYS A 272 -14.98 20.29 37.08
N LYS A 273 -13.79 20.18 37.70
CA LYS A 273 -13.14 21.22 38.53
C LYS A 273 -11.91 20.65 39.28
N ASN A 274 -10.81 21.41 39.14
CA ASN A 274 -9.67 21.57 40.07
C ASN A 274 -8.72 20.36 40.20
N ASN A 275 -7.40 20.46 40.06
CA ASN A 275 -6.42 21.55 40.02
C ASN A 275 -5.34 21.25 38.98
#